data_AF-A0A6P1Q2Y6-F1
#
_entry.id   AF-A0A6P1Q2Y6-F1
#
_cell.length_a   1.000
_cell.length_b   1.000
_cell.length_c   1.000
_cell.angle_alpha   90.00
_cell.angle_beta   90.00
_cell.angle_gamma   90.00
#
_symmetry.space_group_name_H-M   'P 1'
#
loop_
_entity.id
_entity.type
_entity.pdbx_description
1 polymer ?
#
loop_
_entity_poly.entity_id
_entity_poly.type
_entity_poly.pdbx_seq_one_letter_code
_entity_poly.pdbx_strand_id
1 'polypeptide(L)'
;MKILLLPIAMASGLSLNALAASQVIVHSPHTSETAVVKDAERLLQLATSPMLAQRTWWPGTIIAEPLASAAMHQRYQQTLSRLRDWAANERGDRAAAIHSVIQQLSTVQVTGRQFTALDPDWIRLHPEANRCLEGEYHLYTLQRPDTVTLMGAISNGGKVLWQPGRDTRDYLRGHAWLSGADLNQAIVIAPDGATQAVPIAYWNHRHVEVIPGSTIFVGFSPSVLPDELHDLNSHIVAVLTHRIPD
;
A
#
# COMPACT_ATOMS: atom_id res chain seq x y z
N MET A 1 -63.04 -41.76 -13.12
CA MET A 1 -62.85 -40.54 -13.93
C MET A 1 -61.35 -40.25 -13.94
N LYS A 2 -60.74 -40.22 -15.12
CA LYS A 2 -59.31 -39.96 -15.39
C LYS A 2 -58.87 -38.62 -14.79
N ILE A 3 -57.61 -38.51 -14.38
CA ILE A 3 -56.65 -37.50 -14.90
C ILE A 3 -55.23 -38.04 -14.71
N LEU A 4 -54.52 -38.08 -15.83
CA LEU A 4 -53.13 -38.45 -16.04
C LEU A 4 -52.30 -37.16 -15.91
N LEU A 5 -51.22 -37.16 -15.13
CA LEU A 5 -50.28 -36.04 -15.03
C LEU A 5 -48.85 -36.54 -15.33
N LEU A 6 -48.31 -36.06 -16.45
CA LEU A 6 -46.92 -36.25 -16.89
C LEU A 6 -45.96 -35.54 -15.93
N PRO A 7 -44.79 -36.12 -15.61
CA PRO A 7 -43.70 -35.35 -14.99
C PRO A 7 -42.90 -34.61 -16.07
N ILE A 8 -42.75 -33.30 -15.87
CA ILE A 8 -41.81 -32.43 -16.60
C ILE A 8 -40.42 -32.69 -16.02
N ALA A 9 -39.50 -33.21 -16.84
CA ALA A 9 -38.11 -33.37 -16.47
C ALA A 9 -37.41 -32.00 -16.54
N MET A 10 -37.16 -31.41 -15.38
CA MET A 10 -36.39 -30.19 -15.22
C MET A 10 -34.90 -30.56 -15.24
N ALA A 11 -34.23 -30.31 -16.37
CA ALA A 11 -32.79 -30.50 -16.48
C ALA A 11 -32.08 -29.36 -15.74
N SER A 12 -31.73 -29.59 -14.47
CA SER A 12 -30.86 -28.71 -13.71
C SER A 12 -29.44 -28.80 -14.27
N GLY A 13 -29.01 -27.75 -14.96
CA GLY A 13 -27.62 -27.59 -15.37
C GLY A 13 -26.71 -27.51 -14.15
N LEU A 14 -25.90 -28.54 -13.94
CA LEU A 14 -24.77 -28.50 -13.01
C LEU A 14 -23.75 -27.51 -13.58
N SER A 15 -23.70 -26.30 -13.02
CA SER A 15 -22.60 -25.38 -13.22
C SER A 15 -21.37 -25.97 -12.51
N LEU A 16 -20.51 -26.66 -13.25
CA LEU A 16 -19.16 -26.96 -12.79
C LEU A 16 -18.42 -25.62 -12.66
N ASN A 17 -18.33 -25.11 -11.44
CA ASN A 17 -17.34 -24.08 -11.11
C ASN A 17 -15.97 -24.76 -11.26
N ALA A 18 -15.38 -24.66 -12.45
CA ALA A 18 -13.96 -24.92 -12.59
C ALA A 18 -13.25 -23.88 -11.72
N LEU A 19 -12.64 -24.31 -10.61
CA LEU A 19 -11.73 -23.47 -9.85
C LEU A 19 -10.65 -23.04 -10.86
N ALA A 20 -10.65 -21.76 -11.22
CA ALA A 20 -9.70 -21.24 -12.18
C ALA A 20 -8.30 -21.38 -11.57
N ALA A 21 -7.44 -22.14 -12.25
CA ALA A 21 -6.05 -22.30 -11.85
C ALA A 21 -5.42 -20.92 -11.62
N SER A 22 -4.64 -20.79 -10.54
CA SER A 22 -4.03 -19.52 -10.21
C SER A 22 -2.98 -19.13 -11.24
N GLN A 23 -2.96 -17.84 -11.58
CA GLN A 23 -1.95 -17.24 -12.42
C GLN A 23 -1.36 -16.04 -11.70
N VAL A 24 -0.08 -16.14 -11.33
CA VAL A 24 0.63 -15.04 -10.64
C VAL A 24 1.65 -14.42 -11.59
N ILE A 25 1.44 -13.16 -11.93
CA ILE A 25 2.32 -12.35 -12.78
C ILE A 25 3.31 -11.62 -11.88
N VAL A 26 4.58 -12.00 -11.97
CA VAL A 26 5.68 -11.44 -11.17
C VAL A 26 6.33 -10.28 -11.92
N HIS A 27 6.36 -9.11 -11.27
CA HIS A 27 7.00 -7.89 -11.72
C HIS A 27 8.30 -7.70 -10.94
N SER A 28 9.40 -7.50 -11.68
CA SER A 28 10.73 -7.27 -11.11
C SER A 28 11.13 -5.79 -11.27
N PRO A 29 11.79 -5.17 -10.28
CA PRO A 29 12.06 -3.73 -10.28
C PRO A 29 13.03 -3.27 -11.38
N HIS A 30 13.91 -4.17 -11.87
CA HIS A 30 14.99 -3.81 -12.82
C HIS A 30 14.76 -4.33 -14.24
N THR A 31 13.66 -5.03 -14.50
CA THR A 31 13.39 -5.65 -15.81
C THR A 31 11.92 -5.45 -16.15
N SER A 32 11.63 -4.98 -17.37
CA SER A 32 10.26 -4.93 -17.90
C SER A 32 9.70 -6.32 -18.25
N GLU A 33 10.51 -7.37 -18.11
CA GLU A 33 10.09 -8.75 -18.27
C GLU A 33 9.27 -9.17 -17.06
N THR A 34 8.03 -9.56 -17.33
CA THR A 34 7.19 -10.25 -16.35
C THR A 34 7.38 -11.74 -16.48
N ALA A 35 7.29 -12.44 -15.36
CA ALA A 35 7.38 -13.88 -15.34
C ALA A 35 6.10 -14.45 -14.71
N VAL A 36 5.66 -15.62 -15.16
CA VAL A 36 4.37 -16.18 -14.75
C VAL A 36 4.59 -17.46 -13.94
N VAL A 37 4.11 -17.45 -12.70
CA VAL A 37 3.96 -18.66 -11.89
C VAL A 37 2.55 -19.20 -12.11
N LYS A 38 2.44 -20.37 -12.75
CA LYS A 38 1.18 -21.08 -12.95
C LYS A 38 0.97 -22.11 -11.86
N ASP A 39 -0.29 -22.39 -11.54
CA ASP A 39 -0.72 -23.54 -10.74
C ASP A 39 -0.15 -23.55 -9.30
N ALA A 40 0.11 -22.36 -8.74
CA ALA A 40 0.41 -22.23 -7.32
C ALA A 40 -0.90 -22.26 -6.53
N GLU A 41 -1.26 -23.40 -5.94
CA GLU A 41 -2.55 -23.54 -5.26
C GLU A 41 -2.64 -22.69 -3.99
N ARG A 42 -1.51 -22.44 -3.32
CA ARG A 42 -1.45 -21.69 -2.06
C ARG A 42 -0.25 -20.76 -1.98
N LEU A 43 -0.33 -19.76 -1.08
CA LEU A 43 0.71 -18.76 -0.86
C LEU A 43 2.09 -19.36 -0.56
N LEU A 44 2.17 -20.44 0.22
CA LEU A 44 3.46 -21.07 0.52
C LEU A 44 4.12 -21.66 -0.74
N GLN A 45 3.34 -22.26 -1.64
CA GLN A 45 3.85 -22.80 -2.90
C GLN A 45 4.34 -21.69 -3.82
N LEU A 46 3.62 -20.57 -3.89
CA LEU A 46 4.07 -19.38 -4.59
C LEU A 46 5.39 -18.85 -4.01
N ALA A 47 5.43 -18.60 -2.69
CA ALA A 47 6.57 -17.99 -2.00
C ALA A 47 7.85 -18.84 -2.07
N THR A 48 7.69 -20.17 -2.12
CA THR A 48 8.82 -21.12 -2.26
C THR A 48 9.18 -21.44 -3.71
N SER A 49 8.48 -20.85 -4.68
CA SER A 49 8.80 -21.06 -6.09
C SER A 49 10.23 -20.57 -6.40
N PRO A 50 10.99 -21.27 -7.28
CA PRO A 50 12.34 -20.86 -7.66
C PRO A 50 12.44 -19.45 -8.28
N MET A 51 11.30 -18.91 -8.74
CA MET A 51 11.19 -17.56 -9.29
C MET A 51 11.23 -16.47 -8.22
N LEU A 52 10.83 -16.77 -6.98
CA LEU A 52 10.78 -15.81 -5.88
C LEU A 52 11.82 -16.12 -4.80
N ALA A 53 12.18 -17.39 -4.64
CA ALA A 53 13.15 -17.83 -3.65
C ALA A 53 14.46 -17.02 -3.78
N GLN A 54 14.79 -16.27 -2.73
CA GLN A 54 15.98 -15.41 -2.63
C GLN A 54 16.05 -14.25 -3.64
N ARG A 55 14.96 -13.97 -4.38
CA ARG A 55 14.91 -12.91 -5.40
C ARG A 55 14.07 -11.70 -4.99
N THR A 56 13.45 -11.76 -3.82
CA THR A 56 12.64 -10.68 -3.27
C THR A 56 12.91 -10.46 -1.80
N TRP A 57 12.61 -9.26 -1.32
CA TRP A 57 12.59 -8.91 0.09
C TRP A 57 11.15 -8.91 0.62
N TRP A 58 10.79 -9.93 1.41
CA TRP A 58 9.41 -10.20 1.80
C TRP A 58 8.66 -9.03 2.45
N PRO A 59 9.26 -8.24 3.37
CA PRO A 59 8.54 -7.13 3.99
C PRO A 59 7.95 -6.13 2.99
N GLY A 60 8.63 -5.85 1.88
CA GLY A 60 8.11 -4.93 0.85
C GLY A 60 7.45 -5.61 -0.34
N THR A 61 7.42 -6.95 -0.38
CA THR A 61 6.80 -7.68 -1.51
C THR A 61 5.29 -7.51 -1.45
N ILE A 62 4.67 -7.20 -2.59
CA ILE A 62 3.22 -6.97 -2.67
C ILE A 62 2.58 -8.01 -3.57
N ILE A 63 1.54 -8.67 -3.07
CA ILE A 63 0.57 -9.37 -3.93
C ILE A 63 -0.67 -8.50 -4.08
N ALA A 64 -1.18 -8.38 -5.30
CA ALA A 64 -2.28 -7.52 -5.65
C ALA A 64 -3.28 -8.23 -6.55
N GLU A 65 -4.55 -7.82 -6.43
CA GLU A 65 -5.64 -8.32 -7.26
C GLU A 65 -6.06 -7.27 -8.29
N PRO A 66 -6.45 -7.65 -9.52
CA PRO A 66 -6.87 -6.71 -10.55
C PRO A 66 -8.06 -5.83 -10.13
N LEU A 67 -9.10 -6.43 -9.54
CA LEU A 67 -10.30 -5.68 -9.13
C LEU A 67 -10.00 -4.73 -7.98
N ALA A 68 -9.25 -5.18 -6.97
CA ALA A 68 -8.79 -4.32 -5.88
C ALA A 68 -7.91 -3.18 -6.41
N SER A 69 -7.10 -3.45 -7.44
CA SER A 69 -6.26 -2.44 -8.08
C SER A 69 -7.12 -1.37 -8.73
N ALA A 70 -8.14 -1.75 -9.51
CA ALA A 70 -9.06 -0.78 -10.11
C ALA A 70 -9.75 0.10 -9.05
N ALA A 71 -10.22 -0.51 -7.95
CA ALA A 71 -10.82 0.23 -6.84
C ALA A 71 -9.82 1.18 -6.16
N MET A 72 -8.57 0.76 -5.98
CA MET A 72 -7.53 1.59 -5.38
C MET A 72 -7.14 2.76 -6.30
N HIS A 73 -7.07 2.55 -7.61
CA HIS A 73 -6.85 3.63 -8.57
C HIS A 73 -7.96 4.69 -8.48
N GLN A 74 -9.22 4.27 -8.36
CA GLN A 74 -10.33 5.21 -8.16
C GLN A 74 -10.16 6.01 -6.85
N ARG A 75 -9.86 5.35 -5.73
CA ARG A 75 -9.64 6.01 -4.43
C ARG A 75 -8.46 6.98 -4.47
N TYR A 76 -7.39 6.62 -5.18
CA TYR A 76 -6.24 7.48 -5.40
C TYR A 76 -6.61 8.76 -6.17
N GLN A 77 -7.36 8.64 -7.27
CA GLN A 77 -7.83 9.80 -8.03
C GLN A 77 -8.78 10.69 -7.22
N GLN A 78 -9.68 10.09 -6.43
CA GLN A 78 -10.55 10.82 -5.52
C GLN A 78 -9.74 11.61 -4.47
N THR A 79 -8.70 11.00 -3.91
CA THR A 79 -7.81 11.66 -2.92
C THR A 79 -7.09 12.85 -3.55
N LEU A 80 -6.55 12.69 -4.77
CA LEU A 80 -5.94 13.79 -5.51
C LEU A 80 -6.93 14.91 -5.85
N SER A 81 -8.17 14.57 -6.22
CA SER A 81 -9.23 15.56 -6.48
C SER A 81 -9.51 16.38 -5.22
N ARG A 82 -9.74 15.73 -4.08
CA ARG A 82 -10.01 16.41 -2.81
C ARG A 82 -8.88 17.36 -2.41
N LEU A 83 -7.62 16.96 -2.61
CA LEU A 83 -6.46 17.83 -2.39
C LEU A 83 -6.46 19.04 -3.34
N ARG A 84 -6.78 18.85 -4.63
CA ARG A 84 -6.85 19.95 -5.61
C ARG A 84 -7.98 20.92 -5.30
N ASP A 85 -9.14 20.40 -4.92
CA ASP A 85 -10.30 21.21 -4.53
C ASP A 85 -10.00 22.01 -3.26
N TRP A 86 -9.32 21.40 -2.29
CA TRP A 86 -8.85 22.12 -1.11
C TRP A 86 -7.84 23.21 -1.49
N ALA A 87 -6.82 22.90 -2.29
CA ALA A 87 -5.82 23.86 -2.74
C ALA A 87 -6.45 25.08 -3.46
N ALA A 88 -7.48 24.86 -4.28
CA ALA A 88 -8.17 25.92 -5.01
C ALA A 88 -8.95 26.90 -4.09
N ASN A 89 -9.36 26.44 -2.91
CA ASN A 89 -10.03 27.24 -1.90
C ASN A 89 -9.06 27.91 -0.91
N GLU A 90 -7.76 27.64 -1.06
CA GLU A 90 -6.71 28.17 -0.19
C GLU A 90 -5.85 29.22 -0.89
N ARG A 91 -5.08 29.99 -0.11
CA ARG A 91 -4.22 31.06 -0.63
C ARG A 91 -2.84 31.04 0.04
N GLY A 92 -1.86 31.65 -0.62
CA GLY A 92 -0.51 31.82 -0.12
C GLY A 92 0.18 30.50 0.21
N ASP A 93 0.95 30.49 1.30
CA ASP A 93 1.81 29.36 1.67
C ASP A 93 1.05 28.05 1.90
N ARG A 94 -0.22 28.11 2.33
CA ARG A 94 -1.04 26.91 2.52
C ARG A 94 -1.41 26.26 1.20
N ALA A 95 -1.84 27.04 0.19
CA ALA A 95 -2.07 26.52 -1.15
C ALA A 95 -0.79 25.91 -1.74
N ALA A 96 0.36 26.57 -1.56
CA ALA A 96 1.66 26.05 -1.99
C ALA A 96 2.03 24.73 -1.30
N ALA A 97 1.78 24.61 0.01
CA ALA A 97 2.00 23.37 0.77
C ALA A 97 1.14 22.21 0.23
N ILE A 98 -0.15 22.46 -0.03
CA ILE A 98 -1.05 21.45 -0.59
C ILE A 98 -0.60 21.04 -1.99
N HIS A 99 -0.20 21.99 -2.84
CA HIS A 99 0.36 21.69 -4.16
C HIS A 99 1.64 20.84 -4.09
N SER A 100 2.51 21.08 -3.11
CA SER A 100 3.68 20.23 -2.88
C SER A 100 3.27 18.78 -2.55
N VAL A 101 2.29 18.59 -1.67
CA VAL A 101 1.77 17.24 -1.35
C VAL A 101 1.13 16.59 -2.58
N ILE A 102 0.37 17.33 -3.39
CA ILE A 102 -0.20 16.84 -4.65
C ILE A 102 0.92 16.36 -5.60
N GLN A 103 2.01 17.13 -5.74
CA GLN A 103 3.14 16.76 -6.59
C GLN A 103 3.81 15.47 -6.11
N GLN A 104 4.08 15.36 -4.81
CA GLN A 104 4.66 14.15 -4.21
C GLN A 104 3.76 12.93 -4.40
N LEU A 105 2.45 13.10 -4.21
CA LEU A 105 1.51 11.99 -4.33
C LEU A 105 1.29 11.58 -5.80
N SER A 106 1.41 12.53 -6.74
CA SER A 106 1.23 12.28 -8.17
C SER A 106 2.31 11.36 -8.78
N THR A 107 3.46 11.19 -8.11
CA THR A 107 4.50 10.25 -8.55
C THR A 107 4.29 8.84 -8.02
N VAL A 108 3.30 8.63 -7.14
CA VAL A 108 3.03 7.33 -6.53
C VAL A 108 2.24 6.45 -7.49
N GLN A 109 2.75 5.25 -7.76
CA GLN A 109 2.01 4.19 -8.43
C GLN A 109 1.29 3.36 -7.37
N VAL A 110 0.00 3.09 -7.56
CA VAL A 110 -0.83 2.36 -6.60
C VAL A 110 -1.28 1.02 -7.15
N THR A 111 -1.48 0.05 -6.26
CA THR A 111 -2.02 -1.26 -6.59
C THR A 111 -2.98 -1.76 -5.53
N GLY A 112 -3.80 -2.76 -5.86
CA GLY A 112 -4.76 -3.37 -4.95
C GLY A 112 -4.10 -4.38 -4.02
N ARG A 113 -3.16 -3.90 -3.19
CA ARG A 113 -2.39 -4.70 -2.23
C ARG A 113 -3.32 -5.54 -1.36
N GLN A 114 -3.02 -6.83 -1.28
CA GLN A 114 -3.60 -7.72 -0.28
C GLN A 114 -2.68 -7.76 0.95
N PHE A 115 -3.22 -7.40 2.11
CA PHE A 115 -2.48 -7.43 3.38
C PHE A 115 -2.43 -8.87 3.92
N THR A 116 -1.51 -9.66 3.36
CA THR A 116 -1.22 -11.03 3.77
C THR A 116 0.28 -11.22 3.89
N ALA A 117 0.70 -12.06 4.83
CA ALA A 117 2.11 -12.44 4.93
C ALA A 117 2.51 -13.26 3.70
N LEU A 118 3.64 -12.88 3.08
CA LEU A 118 4.24 -13.59 1.96
C LEU A 118 5.55 -14.29 2.34
N ASP A 119 6.05 -14.04 3.55
CA ASP A 119 7.26 -14.68 4.06
C ASP A 119 7.02 -16.19 4.26
N PRO A 120 7.76 -17.07 3.56
CA PRO A 120 7.59 -18.51 3.66
C PRO A 120 7.86 -19.04 5.08
N ASP A 121 8.74 -18.41 5.85
CA ASP A 121 9.04 -18.85 7.22
C ASP A 121 7.88 -18.48 8.15
N TRP A 122 7.27 -17.30 7.97
CA TRP A 122 6.05 -16.95 8.68
C TRP A 122 4.89 -17.90 8.36
N ILE A 123 4.67 -18.19 7.08
CA ILE A 123 3.56 -19.05 6.62
C ILE A 123 3.73 -20.50 7.12
N ARG A 124 4.97 -21.00 7.22
CA ARG A 124 5.25 -22.34 7.78
C ARG A 124 4.88 -22.44 9.26
N LEU A 125 5.09 -21.37 10.01
CA LEU A 125 4.77 -21.30 11.44
C LEU A 125 3.27 -21.03 11.70
N HIS A 126 2.57 -20.46 10.72
CA HIS A 126 1.16 -20.06 10.80
C HIS A 126 0.36 -20.65 9.63
N PRO A 127 -0.05 -21.94 9.69
CA PRO A 127 -0.74 -22.62 8.58
C PRO A 127 -2.02 -21.92 8.10
N GLU A 128 -2.69 -21.17 8.97
CA GLU A 128 -3.85 -20.33 8.68
C GLU A 128 -3.52 -19.14 7.75
N ALA A 129 -2.26 -18.70 7.70
CA ALA A 129 -1.79 -17.68 6.78
C ALA A 129 -1.56 -18.22 5.36
N ASN A 130 -1.51 -19.54 5.18
CA ASN A 130 -1.30 -20.17 3.88
C ASN A 130 -2.60 -20.17 3.05
N ARG A 131 -3.02 -19.01 2.54
CA ARG A 131 -4.28 -18.89 1.79
C ARG A 131 -4.22 -19.58 0.43
N CYS A 132 -5.37 -20.05 -0.04
CA CYS A 132 -5.52 -20.53 -1.42
C CYS A 132 -5.44 -19.36 -2.40
N LEU A 133 -4.91 -19.62 -3.59
CA LEU A 133 -4.84 -18.68 -4.69
C LEU A 133 -5.81 -19.13 -5.77
N GLU A 134 -6.72 -18.24 -6.18
CA GLU A 134 -7.73 -18.52 -7.20
C GLU A 134 -7.78 -17.36 -8.19
N GLY A 135 -7.59 -17.65 -9.48
CA GLY A 135 -7.56 -16.63 -10.52
C GLY A 135 -6.24 -15.85 -10.64
N GLU A 136 -6.32 -14.59 -11.05
CA GLU A 136 -5.16 -13.78 -11.44
C GLU A 136 -4.67 -12.87 -10.31
N TYR A 137 -3.35 -12.89 -10.08
CA TYR A 137 -2.67 -12.02 -9.13
C TYR A 137 -1.45 -11.35 -9.77
N HIS A 138 -1.14 -10.15 -9.31
CA HIS A 138 0.10 -9.45 -9.63
C HIS A 138 1.01 -9.47 -8.40
N LEU A 139 2.26 -9.86 -8.56
CA LEU A 139 3.25 -9.83 -7.50
C LEU A 139 4.35 -8.83 -7.84
N TYR A 140 4.51 -7.79 -7.03
CA TYR A 140 5.57 -6.80 -7.17
C TYR A 140 6.70 -7.13 -6.19
N THR A 141 7.85 -7.49 -6.75
CA THR A 141 9.06 -7.81 -5.98
C THR A 141 9.92 -6.57 -5.81
N LEU A 142 10.80 -6.61 -4.81
CA LEU A 142 11.78 -5.55 -4.59
C LEU A 142 13.06 -6.12 -3.97
N GLN A 143 14.17 -5.44 -4.24
CA GLN A 143 15.38 -5.61 -3.43
C GLN A 143 15.23 -4.83 -2.13
N ARG A 144 15.90 -5.29 -1.07
CA ARG A 144 15.86 -4.58 0.21
C ARG A 144 16.39 -3.14 0.00
N PRO A 145 15.57 -2.10 0.23
CA PRO A 145 16.04 -0.73 0.11
C PRO A 145 17.07 -0.40 1.20
N ASP A 146 17.91 0.59 0.92
CA ASP A 146 18.79 1.25 1.90
C ASP A 146 18.30 2.67 2.25
N THR A 147 17.07 3.01 1.87
CA THR A 147 16.48 4.33 2.07
C THR A 147 15.18 4.31 2.87
N VAL A 148 14.84 5.44 3.47
CA VAL A 148 13.51 5.80 3.98
C VAL A 148 12.94 6.89 3.07
N THR A 149 11.63 6.90 2.85
CA THR A 149 10.96 7.92 2.04
C THR A 149 10.27 8.94 2.96
N LEU A 150 10.56 10.22 2.81
CA LEU A 150 9.89 11.31 3.53
C LEU A 150 8.85 11.96 2.62
N MET A 151 7.60 12.03 3.08
CA MET A 151 6.49 12.58 2.30
C MET A 151 5.56 13.44 3.15
N GLY A 152 4.78 14.30 2.48
CA GLY A 152 3.73 15.11 3.08
C GLY A 152 4.10 16.58 3.21
N ALA A 153 3.61 17.24 4.27
CA ALA A 153 3.70 18.69 4.48
C ALA A 153 5.10 19.12 4.99
N ILE A 154 6.15 18.72 4.28
CA ILE A 154 7.56 19.05 4.56
C ILE A 154 8.29 19.49 3.29
N SER A 155 9.26 20.39 3.44
CA SER A 155 10.12 20.82 2.33
C SER A 155 11.08 19.71 1.92
N ASN A 156 11.37 19.57 0.63
CA ASN A 156 12.39 18.64 0.11
C ASN A 156 12.17 17.18 0.54
N GLY A 157 10.91 16.75 0.64
CA GLY A 157 10.58 15.33 0.82
C GLY A 157 11.18 14.47 -0.31
N GLY A 158 11.47 13.21 0.00
CA GLY A 158 12.15 12.29 -0.92
C GLY A 158 12.84 11.14 -0.20
N LYS A 159 13.69 10.41 -0.92
CA LYS A 159 14.48 9.30 -0.37
C LYS A 159 15.67 9.84 0.43
N VAL A 160 15.86 9.32 1.63
CA VAL A 160 17.02 9.58 2.49
C VAL A 160 17.63 8.25 2.90
N LEU A 161 18.96 8.20 3.05
CA LEU A 161 19.63 6.97 3.48
C LEU A 161 19.14 6.53 4.85
N TRP A 162 18.74 5.27 4.94
CA TRP A 162 18.39 4.62 6.19
C TRP A 162 19.63 4.44 7.05
N GLN A 163 19.49 4.68 8.35
CA GLN A 163 20.56 4.53 9.33
C GLN A 163 20.06 3.70 10.52
N PRO A 164 20.82 2.67 10.95
CA PRO A 164 20.50 1.93 12.17
C PRO A 164 20.44 2.84 13.39
N GLY A 165 19.48 2.61 14.30
CA GLY A 165 19.37 3.37 15.54
C GLY A 165 18.81 4.79 15.38
N ARG A 166 18.57 5.26 14.14
CA ARG A 166 18.04 6.59 13.89
C ARG A 166 16.53 6.60 14.09
N ASP A 167 16.05 7.54 14.90
CA ASP A 167 14.63 7.68 15.21
C ASP A 167 13.85 8.39 14.09
N THR A 168 12.53 8.30 14.13
CA THR A 168 11.62 8.92 13.14
C THR A 168 11.77 10.44 13.06
N ARG A 169 11.95 11.12 14.20
CA ARG A 169 12.09 12.57 14.28
C ARG A 169 13.43 13.02 13.67
N ASP A 170 14.48 12.22 13.79
CA ASP A 170 15.82 12.47 13.26
C ASP A 170 15.83 12.57 11.75
N TYR A 171 15.05 11.73 11.08
CA TYR A 171 14.88 11.83 9.63
C TYR A 171 14.21 13.14 9.19
N LEU A 172 13.36 13.72 10.04
CA LEU A 172 12.66 14.98 9.76
C LEU A 172 13.52 16.21 10.08
N ARG A 173 14.63 16.06 10.82
CA ARG A 173 15.55 17.18 11.08
C ARG A 173 16.13 17.69 9.76
N GLY A 174 16.32 19.01 9.67
CA GLY A 174 16.84 19.66 8.47
C GLY A 174 15.81 19.88 7.35
N HIS A 175 14.57 19.41 7.54
CA HIS A 175 13.45 19.68 6.65
C HIS A 175 12.55 20.75 7.29
N ALA A 176 12.19 21.78 6.55
CA ALA A 176 11.25 22.79 7.01
C ALA A 176 9.82 22.25 6.95
N TRP A 177 9.02 22.57 7.96
CA TRP A 177 7.59 22.29 7.96
C TRP A 177 6.88 23.22 6.97
N LEU A 178 6.02 22.66 6.13
CA LEU A 178 5.19 23.48 5.25
C LEU A 178 3.97 24.02 6.03
N SER A 179 3.35 25.07 5.48
CA SER A 179 2.18 25.68 6.11
C SER A 179 1.06 24.66 6.33
N GLY A 180 0.61 24.55 7.58
CA GLY A 180 -0.44 23.62 7.99
C GLY A 180 0.03 22.19 8.30
N ALA A 181 1.33 21.91 8.34
CA ALA A 181 1.85 20.60 8.76
C ALA A 181 1.45 20.22 10.19
N ASP A 182 1.26 18.93 10.45
CA ASP A 182 1.16 18.39 11.81
C ASP A 182 2.56 18.32 12.44
N LEU A 183 2.76 19.10 13.50
CA LEU A 183 4.03 19.20 14.22
C LEU A 183 4.12 18.21 15.39
N ASN A 184 3.01 17.55 15.73
CA ASN A 184 2.91 16.69 16.89
C ASN A 184 3.05 15.22 16.53
N GLN A 185 2.57 14.83 15.35
CA GLN A 185 2.53 13.45 14.91
C GLN A 185 2.98 13.30 13.45
N ALA A 186 3.76 12.25 13.21
CA ALA A 186 4.00 11.70 11.88
C ALA A 186 3.40 10.29 11.82
N ILE A 187 3.18 9.78 10.61
CA ILE A 187 2.71 8.42 10.38
C ILE A 187 3.84 7.66 9.70
N VAL A 188 4.37 6.64 10.38
CA VAL A 188 5.30 5.69 9.78
C VAL A 188 4.49 4.62 9.09
N ILE A 189 4.82 4.36 7.84
CA ILE A 189 4.27 3.29 7.02
C ILE A 189 5.40 2.32 6.72
N ALA A 190 5.34 1.14 7.33
CA ALA A 190 6.30 0.09 7.06
C ALA A 190 6.11 -0.50 5.65
N PRO A 191 7.15 -1.14 5.07
CA PRO A 191 7.07 -1.83 3.78
C PRO A 191 5.92 -2.84 3.68
N ASP A 192 5.56 -3.50 4.79
CA ASP A 192 4.45 -4.44 4.89
C ASP A 192 3.07 -3.75 4.90
N GLY A 193 3.08 -2.41 4.92
CA GLY A 193 1.92 -1.55 4.93
C GLY A 193 1.32 -1.33 6.32
N ALA A 194 1.95 -1.85 7.38
CA ALA A 194 1.58 -1.51 8.74
C ALA A 194 1.82 -0.02 8.99
N THR A 195 0.90 0.61 9.71
CA THR A 195 0.95 2.03 10.01
C THR A 195 1.10 2.26 11.51
N GLN A 196 1.90 3.26 11.87
CA GLN A 196 2.11 3.66 13.26
C GLN A 196 2.13 5.17 13.34
N ALA A 197 1.25 5.74 14.18
CA ALA A 197 1.35 7.14 14.57
C ALA A 197 2.53 7.32 15.54
N VAL A 198 3.46 8.20 15.19
CA VAL A 198 4.68 8.46 15.94
C VAL A 198 4.67 9.91 16.43
N PRO A 199 4.74 10.15 17.75
CA PRO A 199 4.84 11.50 18.28
C PRO A 199 6.25 12.07 18.04
N ILE A 200 6.29 13.24 17.39
CA ILE A 200 7.54 13.87 16.90
C ILE A 200 7.83 15.24 17.52
N ALA A 201 6.88 15.83 18.25
CA ALA A 201 7.12 17.08 18.93
C ALA A 201 8.09 16.92 20.09
N TYR A 202 8.74 18.01 20.47
CA TYR A 202 9.69 18.02 21.59
C TYR A 202 9.09 17.48 22.89
N TRP A 203 7.82 17.79 23.16
CA TRP A 203 7.14 17.48 24.42
C TRP A 203 6.52 16.07 24.48
N ASN A 204 6.31 15.41 23.32
CA ASN A 204 5.72 14.06 23.27
C ASN A 204 6.64 13.00 22.65
N HIS A 205 7.89 13.37 22.35
CA HIS A 205 8.82 12.54 21.60
C HIS A 205 8.93 11.12 22.17
N ARG A 206 8.83 10.14 21.26
CA ARG A 206 9.17 8.74 21.53
C ARG A 206 10.19 8.25 20.52
N HIS A 207 11.21 7.54 21.02
CA HIS A 207 12.17 6.87 20.17
C HIS A 207 11.47 5.74 19.41
N VAL A 208 11.27 5.93 18.11
CA VAL A 208 10.70 4.94 17.20
C VAL A 208 11.60 4.84 15.99
N GLU A 209 12.23 3.68 15.84
CA GLU A 209 13.06 3.36 14.69
C GLU A 209 12.19 2.85 13.55
N VAL A 210 12.58 3.21 12.32
CA VAL A 210 11.94 2.72 11.11
C VAL A 210 12.83 1.67 10.45
N ILE A 211 12.22 0.69 9.79
CA ILE A 211 12.96 -0.25 8.96
C ILE A 211 13.25 0.36 7.58
N PRO A 212 14.23 -0.17 6.83
CA PRO A 212 14.48 0.30 5.47
C PRO A 212 13.23 0.18 4.60
N GLY A 213 13.05 1.06 3.62
CA GLY A 213 11.86 1.08 2.75
C GLY A 213 10.61 1.68 3.37
N SER A 214 10.61 2.03 4.66
CA SER A 214 9.50 2.73 5.30
C SER A 214 9.25 4.12 4.69
N THR A 215 8.01 4.58 4.81
CA THR A 215 7.64 5.99 4.55
C THR A 215 7.37 6.70 5.86
N ILE A 216 7.90 7.89 6.03
CA ILE A 216 7.52 8.81 7.09
C ILE A 216 6.63 9.88 6.45
N PHE A 217 5.34 9.82 6.75
CA PHE A 217 4.36 10.76 6.25
C PHE A 217 4.03 11.82 7.31
N VAL A 218 4.22 13.08 6.95
CA VAL A 218 3.79 14.24 7.75
C VAL A 218 2.48 14.76 7.17
N GLY A 219 1.38 14.57 7.91
CA GLY A 219 0.06 15.03 7.50
C GLY A 219 -0.15 16.52 7.70
N PHE A 220 -1.35 16.98 7.36
CA PHE A 220 -1.82 18.31 7.74
C PHE A 220 -2.40 18.27 9.16
N SER A 221 -2.17 19.32 9.94
CA SER A 221 -2.73 19.44 11.29
C SER A 221 -4.26 19.35 11.23
N PRO A 222 -4.92 18.59 12.13
CA PRO A 222 -6.38 18.58 12.23
C PRO A 222 -6.99 19.98 12.39
N SER A 223 -6.24 20.92 12.99
CA SER A 223 -6.70 22.30 13.18
C SER A 223 -6.76 23.14 11.90
N VAL A 224 -6.15 22.69 10.81
CA VAL A 224 -6.16 23.40 9.52
C VAL A 224 -7.01 22.71 8.46
N LEU A 225 -7.43 21.48 8.71
CA LEU A 225 -8.30 20.74 7.80
C LEU A 225 -9.75 21.24 7.98
N PRO A 226 -10.44 21.58 6.88
CA PRO A 226 -11.89 21.74 6.91
C PRO A 226 -12.59 20.49 7.46
N ASP A 227 -13.77 20.66 8.06
CA ASP A 227 -14.52 19.55 8.66
C ASP A 227 -14.83 18.44 7.64
N GLU A 228 -15.08 18.79 6.37
CA GLU A 228 -15.32 17.85 5.28
C GLU A 228 -14.06 17.07 4.84
N LEU A 229 -12.89 17.47 5.34
CA LEU A 229 -11.58 16.90 5.02
C LEU A 229 -10.87 16.32 6.26
N HIS A 230 -11.58 16.11 7.38
CA HIS A 230 -11.00 15.55 8.60
C HIS A 230 -10.35 14.16 8.41
N ASP A 231 -10.79 13.39 7.42
CA ASP A 231 -10.27 12.07 7.05
C ASP A 231 -9.19 12.12 5.96
N LEU A 232 -8.83 13.30 5.44
CA LEU A 232 -7.94 13.44 4.28
C LEU A 232 -6.57 12.79 4.52
N ASN A 233 -5.99 12.98 5.71
CA ASN A 233 -4.73 12.33 6.08
C ASN A 233 -4.83 10.80 6.02
N SER A 234 -5.94 10.23 6.50
CA SER A 234 -6.19 8.79 6.46
C SER A 234 -6.32 8.27 5.01
N HIS A 235 -6.93 9.05 4.12
CA HIS A 235 -6.99 8.73 2.69
C HIS A 235 -5.62 8.77 2.02
N ILE A 236 -4.77 9.75 2.36
CA ILE A 236 -3.40 9.80 1.85
C ILE A 236 -2.59 8.61 2.36
N VAL A 237 -2.69 8.29 3.65
CA VAL A 237 -2.04 7.10 4.23
C VAL A 237 -2.51 5.84 3.52
N ALA A 238 -3.81 5.68 3.25
CA ALA A 238 -4.33 4.54 2.51
C ALA A 238 -3.74 4.43 1.09
N VAL A 239 -3.55 5.55 0.39
CA VAL A 239 -2.82 5.57 -0.90
C VAL A 239 -1.39 5.08 -0.72
N LEU A 240 -0.68 5.58 0.29
CA LEU A 240 0.73 5.25 0.54
C LEU A 240 0.94 3.81 1.00
N THR A 241 0.00 3.19 1.73
CA THR A 241 0.09 1.76 2.10
C THR A 241 -0.07 0.81 0.90
N HIS A 242 -0.69 1.31 -0.17
CA HIS A 242 -0.96 0.59 -1.42
C HIS A 242 0.00 0.97 -2.55
N ARG A 243 1.06 1.73 -2.25
CA ARG A 243 2.06 2.07 -3.26
C ARG A 243 2.81 0.83 -3.74
N ILE A 244 3.14 0.80 -5.03
CA ILE A 244 4.11 -0.15 -5.57
C ILE A 244 5.50 0.28 -5.06
N PRO A 245 6.35 -0.64 -4.59
CA PRO A 245 7.72 -0.31 -4.21
C PRO A 245 8.53 0.14 -5.43
N ASP A 246 9.43 1.11 -5.21
CA ASP A 246 10.37 1.58 -6.23
C ASP A 246 11.50 0.58 -6.51
#